data_AF-A0A944DVS1-F1
#
_entry.id   AF-A0A944DVS1-F1
#
_cell.length_a   1.000
_cell.length_b   1.000
_cell.length_c   1.000
_cell.angle_alpha   90.00
_cell.angle_beta   90.00
_cell.angle_gamma   90.00
#
_symmetry.space_group_name_H-M   'P 1'
#
loop_
_entity.id
_entity.type
_entity.pdbx_description
1 polymer ?
#
loop_
_entity_poly.entity_id
_entity_poly.type
_entity_poly.pdbx_seq_one_letter_code
_entity_poly.pdbx_strand_id
1 'polypeptide(L)'
;MSIRRARGRVVATVAVLGAVLAGCGGGSDDAKPVAATSSAATQETPAPSPTPPPVLDLVDDEESADAGEEIVVAVLENDTLTQEGAIAEGLESALGTDGFTVTVDTAPSHGTATVDGTDIVYTSTPGYAGEDEFTYRVEVKGDASLSGTAVVRITVAKPTPTPKPTEVPAAPKVSYANCDAARAAGAAPVHEGDPGYARHLDRDGDGVGCEPYSGGSGGSGGNGGSSGGTSGGSTYYANCSAVRAAGAAPIHAGDPGYGRHLDRDGDGVACE
;
A
#
# COMPACT_ATOMS: atom_id res chain seq x y z
N MET A 1 7.84 -1.25 -0.60
CA MET A 1 7.36 -0.71 -1.90
C MET A 1 6.53 0.54 -1.61
N SER A 2 7.17 1.70 -1.50
CA SER A 2 6.54 2.94 -1.01
C SER A 2 5.98 3.76 -2.16
N ILE A 3 4.65 3.72 -2.35
CA ILE A 3 3.97 4.55 -3.35
C ILE A 3 3.62 5.88 -2.70
N ARG A 4 4.51 6.88 -2.85
CA ARG A 4 4.16 8.28 -2.59
C ARG A 4 3.31 8.78 -3.77
N ARG A 5 2.00 8.96 -3.57
CA ARG A 5 1.14 9.64 -4.55
C ARG A 5 1.31 11.15 -4.40
N ALA A 6 2.04 11.76 -5.32
CA ALA A 6 2.03 13.21 -5.53
C ALA A 6 0.71 13.63 -6.20
N ARG A 7 0.06 14.68 -5.70
CA ARG A 7 -1.06 15.35 -6.39
C ARG A 7 -0.74 16.83 -6.60
N GLY A 8 -0.70 17.22 -7.87
CA GLY A 8 -0.40 18.58 -8.33
C GLY A 8 -1.57 19.54 -8.09
N ARG A 9 -1.23 20.76 -7.65
CA ARG A 9 -2.15 21.90 -7.53
C ARG A 9 -2.40 22.49 -8.91
N VAL A 10 -3.67 22.52 -9.34
CA VAL A 10 -4.13 23.41 -10.42
C VAL A 10 -4.75 24.64 -9.78
N VAL A 11 -4.07 25.77 -9.93
CA VAL A 11 -4.55 27.09 -9.48
C VAL A 11 -5.32 27.72 -10.64
N ALA A 12 -6.64 27.88 -10.48
CA ALA A 12 -7.48 28.65 -11.41
C ALA A 12 -7.77 30.03 -10.81
N THR A 13 -7.01 31.04 -11.24
CA THR A 13 -7.28 32.45 -10.95
C THR A 13 -8.38 32.98 -11.88
N VAL A 14 -9.50 33.45 -11.32
CA VAL A 14 -10.54 34.18 -12.07
C VAL A 14 -10.39 35.67 -11.76
N ALA A 15 -10.07 36.45 -12.79
CA ALA A 15 -9.99 37.91 -12.76
C ALA A 15 -11.38 38.52 -12.98
N VAL A 16 -11.80 39.42 -12.08
CA VAL A 16 -13.04 40.22 -12.22
C VAL A 16 -12.71 41.52 -12.95
N LEU A 17 -13.29 41.72 -14.14
CA LEU A 17 -13.20 42.94 -14.93
C LEU A 17 -14.40 43.85 -14.59
N GLY A 18 -14.12 45.06 -14.09
CA GLY A 18 -15.12 46.09 -13.87
C GLY A 18 -15.55 46.79 -15.17
N ALA A 19 -16.82 47.15 -15.27
CA ALA A 19 -17.34 48.06 -16.29
C ALA A 19 -18.17 49.16 -15.63
N VAL A 20 -17.66 50.38 -15.71
CA VAL A 20 -18.31 51.65 -15.38
C VAL A 20 -19.12 52.08 -16.59
N LEU A 21 -20.39 52.45 -16.41
CA LEU A 21 -21.13 53.27 -17.38
C LEU A 21 -21.87 54.39 -16.66
N ALA A 22 -21.43 55.61 -16.96
CA ALA A 22 -22.11 56.86 -16.64
C ALA A 22 -23.32 57.05 -17.56
N GLY A 23 -24.42 57.55 -17.00
CA GLY A 23 -25.59 58.01 -17.74
C GLY A 23 -26.19 59.23 -17.05
N CYS A 24 -26.10 60.38 -17.72
CA CYS A 24 -26.63 61.67 -17.31
C CYS A 24 -27.85 62.00 -18.20
N GLY A 25 -28.94 62.56 -17.67
CA GLY A 25 -30.04 63.07 -18.49
C GLY A 25 -31.35 63.26 -17.74
N GLY A 26 -31.70 64.53 -17.45
CA GLY A 26 -32.87 64.92 -16.66
C GLY A 26 -34.20 65.03 -17.42
N GLY A 27 -35.24 65.40 -16.67
CA GLY A 27 -36.58 65.72 -17.17
C GLY A 27 -37.55 65.93 -16.02
N SER A 28 -37.77 67.19 -15.65
CA SER A 28 -38.83 67.65 -14.73
C SER A 28 -40.19 67.55 -15.42
N ASP A 29 -41.24 67.10 -14.72
CA ASP A 29 -42.61 67.57 -14.94
C ASP A 29 -43.49 67.30 -13.71
N ASP A 30 -44.30 68.30 -13.41
CA ASP A 30 -45.19 68.52 -12.28
C ASP A 30 -46.20 67.40 -11.96
N ALA A 31 -46.27 66.99 -10.69
CA ALA A 31 -47.43 66.32 -10.12
C ALA A 31 -47.77 66.85 -8.71
N LYS A 32 -48.77 67.74 -8.72
CA LYS A 32 -49.69 68.17 -7.66
C LYS A 32 -49.75 67.28 -6.41
N PRO A 33 -49.71 67.83 -5.18
CA PRO A 33 -49.81 67.03 -3.97
C PRO A 33 -51.27 66.63 -3.76
N VAL A 34 -51.57 65.34 -3.86
CA VAL A 34 -52.77 64.77 -3.24
C VAL A 34 -52.38 64.33 -1.83
N ALA A 35 -53.05 64.91 -0.84
CA ALA A 35 -52.93 64.53 0.55
C ALA A 35 -53.39 63.08 0.72
N ALA A 36 -52.45 62.14 0.67
CA ALA A 36 -52.64 60.81 1.19
C ALA A 36 -52.25 60.84 2.67
N THR A 37 -53.25 60.71 3.54
CA THR A 37 -53.05 60.24 4.91
C THR A 37 -52.34 58.88 4.83
N SER A 38 -51.03 58.88 5.00
CA SER A 38 -50.26 57.67 5.26
C SER A 38 -50.41 57.35 6.74
N SER A 39 -51.33 56.44 7.06
CA SER A 39 -51.23 55.68 8.30
C SER A 39 -49.93 54.90 8.25
N ALA A 40 -48.94 55.35 9.00
CA ALA A 40 -47.75 54.58 9.32
C ALA A 40 -48.19 53.37 10.15
N ALA A 41 -48.50 52.27 9.48
CA ALA A 41 -48.42 50.96 10.10
C ALA A 41 -46.93 50.72 10.34
N THR A 42 -46.51 50.77 11.60
CA THR A 42 -45.23 50.22 12.03
C THR A 42 -45.24 48.75 11.61
N GLN A 43 -44.57 48.45 10.50
CA GLN A 43 -44.29 47.09 10.08
C GLN A 43 -43.26 46.58 11.09
N GLU A 44 -43.75 45.99 12.18
CA GLU A 44 -42.93 45.29 13.14
C GLU A 44 -42.17 44.23 12.36
N THR A 45 -40.87 44.44 12.19
CA THR A 45 -40.00 43.49 11.51
C THR A 45 -40.11 42.18 12.30
N PRO A 46 -40.54 41.05 11.68
CA PRO A 46 -40.61 39.80 12.42
C PRO A 46 -39.23 39.54 13.02
N ALA A 47 -39.19 39.22 14.32
CA ALA A 47 -37.96 38.82 14.99
C ALA A 47 -37.29 37.72 14.14
N PRO A 48 -35.97 37.78 13.91
CA PRO A 48 -35.30 36.75 13.13
C PRO A 48 -35.62 35.39 13.76
N SER A 49 -36.12 34.45 12.96
CA SER A 49 -36.23 33.06 13.38
C SER A 49 -34.88 32.63 13.96
N PRO A 50 -34.84 31.94 15.11
CA PRO A 50 -33.57 31.55 15.70
C PRO A 50 -32.83 30.67 14.70
N THR A 51 -31.65 31.13 14.30
CA THR A 51 -30.67 30.37 13.56
C THR A 51 -30.44 29.02 14.26
N PRO A 52 -30.52 27.89 13.54
CA PRO A 52 -30.20 26.58 14.11
C PRO A 52 -28.70 26.54 14.48
N PRO A 53 -28.34 25.97 15.65
CA PRO A 53 -26.96 25.89 16.07
C PRO A 53 -26.14 24.93 15.17
N PRO A 54 -24.81 25.11 15.08
CA PRO A 54 -23.94 24.14 14.42
C PRO A 54 -24.01 22.77 15.09
N VAL A 55 -23.76 21.72 14.32
CA VAL A 55 -23.79 20.32 14.80
C VAL A 55 -22.49 19.61 14.42
N LEU A 56 -21.83 19.03 15.41
CA LEU A 56 -20.70 18.13 15.25
C LEU A 56 -21.21 16.69 15.19
N ASP A 57 -20.94 16.00 14.09
CA ASP A 57 -21.34 14.60 13.86
C ASP A 57 -20.08 13.74 13.80
N LEU A 58 -19.80 13.06 14.91
CA LEU A 58 -18.67 12.14 15.03
C LEU A 58 -19.14 10.72 14.71
N VAL A 59 -18.41 10.04 13.85
CA VAL A 59 -18.73 8.70 13.37
C VAL A 59 -17.72 7.71 13.92
N ASP A 60 -18.21 6.52 14.29
CA ASP A 60 -17.34 5.45 14.78
C ASP A 60 -16.37 4.97 13.68
N ASP A 61 -15.15 4.62 14.09
CA ASP A 61 -14.08 4.16 13.21
C ASP A 61 -13.76 2.69 13.41
N GLU A 62 -13.30 2.05 12.34
CA GLU A 62 -12.85 0.66 12.39
C GLU A 62 -11.54 0.52 11.61
N GLU A 63 -10.54 -0.14 12.22
CA GLU A 63 -9.26 -0.39 11.57
C GLU A 63 -8.71 -1.79 11.90
N SER A 64 -7.88 -2.34 11.02
CA SER A 64 -7.31 -3.68 11.21
C SER A 64 -5.87 -3.79 10.72
N ALA A 65 -5.04 -4.53 11.45
CA ALA A 65 -3.67 -4.84 11.02
C ALA A 65 -3.17 -6.18 11.60
N ASP A 66 -2.05 -6.66 11.09
CA ASP A 66 -1.35 -7.83 11.61
C ASP A 66 -0.71 -7.53 12.99
N ALA A 67 -0.66 -8.54 13.87
CA ALA A 67 -0.06 -8.36 15.19
C ALA A 67 1.41 -7.91 15.10
N GLY A 68 1.74 -6.87 15.87
CA GLY A 68 3.06 -6.26 15.88
C GLY A 68 3.26 -5.13 14.87
N GLU A 69 2.25 -4.84 14.04
CA GLU A 69 2.20 -3.61 13.25
C GLU A 69 1.59 -2.46 14.06
N GLU A 70 2.08 -1.25 13.81
CA GLU A 70 1.50 -0.01 14.33
C GLU A 70 0.29 0.38 13.47
N ILE A 71 -0.82 0.68 14.11
CA ILE A 71 -2.07 1.02 13.42
C ILE A 71 -2.29 2.53 13.53
N VAL A 72 -2.33 3.22 12.40
CA VAL A 72 -2.65 4.65 12.32
C VAL A 72 -4.11 4.78 11.93
N VAL A 73 -4.93 5.34 12.82
CA VAL A 73 -6.37 5.52 12.62
C VAL A 73 -6.66 6.98 12.33
N ALA A 74 -7.18 7.25 11.13
CA ALA A 74 -7.59 8.58 10.71
C ALA A 74 -9.01 8.91 11.19
N VAL A 75 -9.15 9.11 12.51
CA VAL A 75 -10.44 9.19 13.22
C VAL A 75 -11.37 10.32 12.78
N LEU A 76 -10.90 11.27 11.98
CA LEU A 76 -11.69 12.43 11.54
C LEU A 76 -12.08 12.41 10.05
N GLU A 77 -11.67 11.38 9.30
CA GLU A 77 -11.93 11.34 7.84
C GLU A 77 -13.43 11.20 7.50
N ASN A 78 -14.20 10.55 8.36
CA ASN A 78 -15.64 10.34 8.25
C ASN A 78 -16.47 11.33 9.10
N ASP A 79 -15.81 12.18 9.90
CA ASP A 79 -16.46 13.15 10.78
C ASP A 79 -16.83 14.43 10.05
N THR A 80 -17.97 15.01 10.42
CA THR A 80 -18.45 16.23 9.79
C THR A 80 -18.87 17.31 10.77
N LEU A 81 -18.73 18.55 10.32
CA LEU A 81 -19.32 19.72 10.96
C LEU A 81 -20.37 20.32 10.03
N THR A 82 -21.59 20.43 10.51
CA THR A 82 -22.65 21.17 9.81
C THR A 82 -22.74 22.57 10.38
N GLN A 83 -22.27 23.56 9.62
CA GLN A 83 -22.47 24.98 9.91
C GLN A 83 -23.82 25.47 9.35
N GLU A 84 -24.29 26.60 9.87
CA GLU A 84 -25.59 27.19 9.53
C GLU A 84 -25.82 27.29 8.02
N GLY A 85 -26.88 26.65 7.53
CA GLY A 85 -27.27 26.70 6.11
C GLY A 85 -26.23 26.10 5.14
N ALA A 86 -25.18 25.49 5.67
CA ALA A 86 -24.11 24.84 4.93
C ALA A 86 -24.38 23.34 4.77
N ILE A 87 -23.74 22.75 3.79
CA ILE A 87 -23.62 21.30 3.69
C ILE A 87 -22.63 20.82 4.76
N ALA A 88 -22.81 19.59 5.24
CA ALA A 88 -21.84 18.96 6.14
C ALA A 88 -20.48 18.90 5.43
N GLU A 89 -19.46 19.48 6.04
CA GLU A 89 -18.09 19.45 5.55
C GLU A 89 -17.25 18.55 6.46
N GLY A 90 -16.26 17.86 5.88
CA GLY A 90 -15.30 17.08 6.66
C GLY A 90 -14.63 17.97 7.71
N LEU A 91 -14.53 17.47 8.94
CA LEU A 91 -14.19 18.31 10.10
C LEU A 91 -12.86 19.07 9.92
N GLU A 92 -11.85 18.39 9.38
CA GLU A 92 -10.54 18.99 9.08
C GLU A 92 -10.62 20.10 8.02
N SER A 93 -11.52 19.95 7.04
CA SER A 93 -11.75 20.97 6.01
C SER A 93 -12.51 22.18 6.56
N ALA A 94 -13.44 21.95 7.49
CA ALA A 94 -14.28 22.99 8.05
C ALA A 94 -13.53 23.88 9.06
N LEU A 95 -12.65 23.28 9.88
CA LEU A 95 -12.00 23.96 11.00
C LEU A 95 -10.49 24.14 10.84
N GLY A 96 -9.85 23.42 9.90
CA GLY A 96 -8.39 23.29 9.87
C GLY A 96 -7.86 22.41 11.01
N THR A 97 -6.62 21.95 10.90
CA THR A 97 -6.00 21.01 11.85
C THR A 97 -5.72 21.60 13.24
N ASP A 98 -5.81 22.91 13.41
CA ASP A 98 -5.61 23.64 14.67
C ASP A 98 -6.92 24.18 15.29
N GLY A 99 -8.06 23.93 14.62
CA GLY A 99 -9.39 24.37 15.03
C GLY A 99 -10.08 23.46 16.04
N PHE A 100 -9.46 22.35 16.42
CA PHE A 100 -10.00 21.38 17.37
C PHE A 100 -8.90 20.71 18.18
N THR A 101 -9.28 19.94 19.20
CA THR A 101 -8.39 19.06 19.96
C THR A 101 -8.97 17.66 20.00
N VAL A 102 -8.14 16.67 19.68
CA VAL A 102 -8.44 15.24 19.81
C VAL A 102 -7.78 14.70 21.07
N THR A 103 -8.52 13.93 21.86
CA THR A 103 -8.00 13.26 23.05
C THR A 103 -8.56 11.85 23.17
N VAL A 104 -7.79 10.92 23.75
CA VAL A 104 -8.30 9.59 24.11
C VAL A 104 -9.06 9.72 25.44
N ASP A 105 -10.36 9.43 25.42
CA ASP A 105 -11.27 9.56 26.57
C ASP A 105 -11.26 8.28 27.41
N THR A 106 -11.42 7.12 26.76
CA THR A 106 -11.25 5.79 27.37
C THR A 106 -10.15 5.02 26.66
N ALA A 107 -9.17 4.52 27.40
CA ALA A 107 -8.04 3.77 26.84
C ALA A 107 -8.44 2.35 26.40
N PRO A 108 -7.74 1.78 25.40
CA PRO A 108 -7.93 0.39 24.99
C PRO A 108 -7.51 -0.62 26.08
N SER A 109 -8.05 -1.84 26.03
CA SER A 109 -7.78 -2.88 27.03
C SER A 109 -6.57 -3.76 26.70
N HIS A 110 -6.18 -3.83 25.43
CA HIS A 110 -5.14 -4.71 24.92
C HIS A 110 -4.04 -3.98 24.15
N GLY A 111 -3.95 -2.66 24.29
CA GLY A 111 -2.92 -1.84 23.67
C GLY A 111 -2.78 -0.47 24.30
N THR A 112 -2.16 0.45 23.55
CA THR A 112 -2.04 1.87 23.89
C THR A 112 -2.46 2.69 22.69
N ALA A 113 -3.33 3.68 22.89
CA ALA A 113 -3.73 4.67 21.88
C ALA A 113 -3.09 6.02 22.22
N THR A 114 -2.38 6.61 21.27
CA THR A 114 -1.70 7.91 21.41
C THR A 114 -2.10 8.82 20.28
N VAL A 115 -2.49 10.06 20.57
CA VAL A 115 -2.82 11.05 19.55
C VAL A 115 -1.54 11.55 18.88
N ASP A 116 -1.48 11.51 17.54
CA ASP A 116 -0.42 12.10 16.73
C ASP A 116 -1.02 13.07 15.70
N GLY A 117 -1.04 14.35 16.04
CA GLY A 117 -1.71 15.36 15.23
C GLY A 117 -3.22 15.19 15.25
N THR A 118 -3.79 14.81 14.11
CA THR A 118 -5.23 14.52 13.93
C THR A 118 -5.53 13.02 13.91
N ASP A 119 -4.51 12.18 13.77
CA ASP A 119 -4.61 10.72 13.79
C ASP A 119 -4.42 10.16 15.21
N ILE A 120 -4.86 8.93 15.41
CA ILE A 120 -4.57 8.16 16.63
C ILE A 120 -3.72 6.94 16.26
N VAL A 121 -2.54 6.86 16.87
CA VAL A 121 -1.62 5.73 16.75
C VAL A 121 -1.95 4.71 17.83
N TYR A 122 -2.36 3.52 17.40
CA TYR A 122 -2.61 2.38 18.25
C TYR A 122 -1.48 1.35 18.16
N THR A 123 -0.99 0.92 19.32
CA THR A 123 -0.01 -0.15 19.46
C THR A 123 -0.58 -1.26 20.32
N SER A 124 -0.75 -2.46 19.75
CA SER A 124 -1.21 -3.63 20.51
C SER A 124 -0.15 -4.13 21.50
N THR A 125 -0.60 -4.74 22.59
CA THR A 125 0.28 -5.44 23.52
C THR A 125 0.96 -6.60 22.80
N PRO A 126 2.29 -6.77 22.93
CA PRO A 126 3.00 -7.84 22.23
C PRO A 126 2.37 -9.22 22.46
N GLY A 127 2.06 -9.91 21.36
CA GLY A 127 1.44 -11.24 21.37
C GLY A 127 -0.09 -11.26 21.47
N TYR A 128 -0.73 -10.10 21.57
CA TYR A 128 -2.18 -9.99 21.48
C TYR A 128 -2.66 -10.15 20.03
N ALA A 129 -3.79 -10.83 19.87
CA ALA A 129 -4.55 -10.92 18.63
C ALA A 129 -6.03 -11.06 19.00
N GLY A 130 -6.89 -10.23 18.42
CA GLY A 130 -8.29 -10.09 18.81
C GLY A 130 -8.82 -8.68 18.57
N GLU A 131 -10.03 -8.43 19.09
CA GLU A 131 -10.72 -7.14 19.02
C GLU A 131 -10.37 -6.27 20.24
N ASP A 132 -10.03 -5.01 20.00
CA ASP A 132 -9.86 -4.00 21.04
C ASP A 132 -10.68 -2.75 20.71
N GLU A 133 -11.00 -1.94 21.71
CA GLU A 133 -11.86 -0.78 21.54
C GLU A 133 -11.40 0.35 22.47
N PHE A 134 -11.46 1.58 21.96
CA PHE A 134 -11.25 2.79 22.75
C PHE A 134 -12.18 3.90 22.29
N THR A 135 -12.37 4.93 23.11
CA THR A 135 -13.16 6.11 22.73
C THR A 135 -12.26 7.34 22.65
N TYR A 136 -12.50 8.17 21.64
CA TYR A 136 -11.87 9.48 21.53
C TYR A 136 -12.89 10.59 21.74
N ARG A 137 -12.38 11.76 22.06
CA ARG A 137 -13.13 13.00 22.23
C ARG A 137 -12.57 14.05 21.29
N VAL A 138 -13.48 14.78 20.67
CA VAL A 138 -13.19 15.99 19.91
C VAL A 138 -13.79 17.19 20.62
N GLU A 139 -13.03 18.27 20.70
CA GLU A 139 -13.49 19.58 21.18
C GLU A 139 -13.11 20.66 20.17
N VAL A 140 -14.09 21.45 19.72
CA VAL A 140 -13.84 22.58 18.82
C VAL A 140 -13.28 23.77 19.59
N LYS A 141 -12.18 24.32 19.09
CA LYS A 141 -11.49 25.42 19.75
C LYS A 141 -12.32 26.70 19.65
N GLY A 142 -12.61 27.29 20.81
CA GLY A 142 -13.42 28.51 20.89
C GLY A 142 -14.93 28.26 21.00
N ASP A 143 -15.37 27.00 20.88
CA ASP A 143 -16.77 26.61 21.12
C ASP A 143 -16.85 25.27 21.85
N ALA A 144 -16.79 25.32 23.17
CA ALA A 144 -16.88 24.14 24.02
C ALA A 144 -18.25 23.43 23.95
N SER A 145 -19.27 24.05 23.35
CA SER A 145 -20.56 23.39 23.13
C SER A 145 -20.51 22.40 21.96
N LEU A 146 -19.52 22.53 21.08
CA LEU A 146 -19.22 21.59 20.01
C LEU A 146 -18.15 20.60 20.49
N SER A 147 -18.58 19.62 21.28
CA SER A 147 -17.78 18.48 21.69
C SER A 147 -18.58 17.19 21.57
N GLY A 148 -17.91 16.09 21.22
CA GLY A 148 -18.49 14.76 21.13
C GLY A 148 -17.47 13.68 21.43
N THR A 149 -17.95 12.44 21.48
CA THR A 149 -17.13 11.24 21.56
C THR A 149 -17.59 10.21 20.53
N ALA A 150 -16.66 9.48 19.94
CA ALA A 150 -16.93 8.34 19.07
C ALA A 150 -16.02 7.15 19.44
N VAL A 151 -16.41 5.97 18.96
CA VAL A 151 -15.77 4.69 19.27
C VAL A 151 -14.84 4.30 18.15
N VAL A 152 -13.64 3.84 18.49
CA VAL A 152 -12.71 3.21 17.54
C VAL A 152 -12.60 1.74 17.87
N ARG A 153 -12.90 0.88 16.89
CA ARG A 153 -12.74 -0.57 16.99
C ARG A 153 -11.53 -1.04 16.20
N ILE A 154 -10.68 -1.81 16.86
CA ILE A 154 -9.45 -2.33 16.29
C ILE A 154 -9.51 -3.84 16.21
N THR A 155 -9.20 -4.40 15.05
CA THR A 155 -9.01 -5.85 14.88
C THR A 155 -7.54 -6.16 14.63
N VAL A 156 -6.89 -6.82 15.61
CA VAL A 156 -5.51 -7.29 15.49
C VAL A 156 -5.51 -8.73 15.00
N ALA A 157 -5.10 -8.93 13.75
CA ALA A 157 -4.99 -10.26 13.15
C ALA A 157 -3.82 -11.04 13.76
N LYS A 158 -4.03 -12.34 14.00
CA LYS A 158 -2.95 -13.23 14.43
C LYS A 158 -1.89 -13.27 13.31
N PRO A 159 -0.58 -13.18 13.62
CA PRO A 159 0.42 -13.17 12.57
C PRO A 159 0.30 -14.48 11.78
N THR A 160 0.24 -14.37 10.46
CA THR A 160 0.26 -15.54 9.60
C THR A 160 1.59 -16.24 9.85
N PRO A 161 1.61 -17.52 10.29
CA PRO A 161 2.86 -18.21 10.55
C PRO A 161 3.65 -18.25 9.24
N THR A 162 4.78 -17.55 9.19
CA THR A 162 5.73 -17.74 8.10
C THR A 162 6.13 -19.21 8.14
N PRO A 163 6.01 -19.97 7.03
CA PRO A 163 6.46 -21.35 7.04
C PRO A 163 7.92 -21.35 7.48
N LYS A 164 8.21 -22.01 8.61
CA LYS A 164 9.59 -22.28 9.00
C LYS A 164 10.23 -22.96 7.79
N PRO A 165 11.39 -22.48 7.28
CA PRO A 165 12.07 -23.17 6.19
C PRO A 165 12.19 -24.64 6.57
N THR A 166 11.51 -25.50 5.84
CA THR A 166 11.69 -26.94 5.97
C THR A 166 13.15 -27.17 5.67
N GLU A 167 13.89 -27.74 6.63
CA GLU A 167 15.28 -28.13 6.42
C GLU A 167 15.30 -29.05 5.20
N VAL A 168 15.80 -28.55 4.07
CA VAL A 168 15.94 -29.36 2.85
C VAL A 168 16.87 -30.50 3.24
N PRO A 169 16.43 -31.77 3.14
CA PRO A 169 17.31 -32.88 3.45
C PRO A 169 18.58 -32.74 2.63
N ALA A 170 19.74 -32.74 3.29
CA ALA A 170 21.02 -32.66 2.60
C ALA A 170 21.04 -33.73 1.50
N ALA A 171 21.23 -33.30 0.25
CA ALA A 171 21.25 -34.21 -0.88
C ALA A 171 22.29 -35.32 -0.65
N PRO A 172 22.03 -36.57 -1.07
CA PRO A 172 22.97 -37.66 -0.87
C PRO A 172 24.31 -37.32 -1.52
N LYS A 173 25.41 -37.52 -0.81
CA LYS A 173 26.78 -37.35 -1.34
C LYS A 173 27.05 -38.43 -2.39
N VAL A 174 26.57 -38.23 -3.60
CA VAL A 174 27.01 -38.99 -4.78
C VAL A 174 28.37 -38.43 -5.18
N SER A 175 29.32 -39.30 -5.54
CA SER A 175 30.61 -38.87 -6.08
C SER A 175 31.00 -39.79 -7.22
N TYR A 176 31.43 -39.20 -8.34
CA TYR A 176 31.88 -39.95 -9.51
C TYR A 176 33.39 -39.92 -9.57
N ALA A 177 34.02 -41.08 -9.79
CA ALA A 177 35.47 -41.16 -9.92
C ALA A 177 35.99 -40.40 -11.16
N ASN A 178 35.20 -40.34 -12.22
CA ASN A 178 35.50 -39.66 -13.48
C ASN A 178 34.21 -39.44 -14.30
N CYS A 179 34.34 -38.78 -15.44
CA CYS A 179 33.20 -38.46 -16.30
C CYS A 179 32.58 -39.66 -17.03
N ASP A 180 33.31 -40.76 -17.19
CA ASP A 180 32.72 -42.00 -17.72
C ASP A 180 31.74 -42.61 -16.71
N ALA A 181 32.08 -42.59 -15.41
CA ALA A 181 31.18 -43.03 -14.35
C ALA A 181 29.95 -42.13 -14.22
N ALA A 182 30.11 -40.81 -14.35
CA ALA A 182 29.00 -39.86 -14.35
C ALA A 182 28.06 -40.07 -15.55
N ARG A 183 28.62 -40.26 -16.76
CA ARG A 183 27.85 -40.57 -17.98
C ARG A 183 27.16 -41.93 -17.90
N ALA A 184 27.84 -42.97 -17.42
CA ALA A 184 27.26 -44.31 -17.25
C ALA A 184 26.11 -44.33 -16.23
N ALA A 185 26.15 -43.44 -15.23
CA ALA A 185 25.07 -43.24 -14.27
C ALA A 185 23.95 -42.32 -14.78
N GLY A 186 24.05 -41.80 -16.01
CA GLY A 186 23.07 -40.86 -16.58
C GLY A 186 23.06 -39.47 -15.94
N ALA A 187 24.11 -39.11 -15.20
CA ALA A 187 24.19 -37.87 -14.43
C ALA A 187 24.93 -36.73 -15.15
N ALA A 188 25.55 -37.00 -16.30
CA ALA A 188 26.24 -35.97 -17.07
C ALA A 188 25.29 -35.21 -18.01
N PRO A 189 25.42 -33.88 -18.16
CA PRO A 189 26.38 -32.99 -17.48
C PRO A 189 26.06 -32.77 -15.99
N VAL A 190 27.10 -32.67 -15.14
CA VAL A 190 26.96 -32.38 -13.69
C VAL A 190 27.28 -30.91 -13.41
N HIS A 191 26.42 -30.15 -12.73
CA HIS A 191 26.65 -28.71 -12.53
C HIS A 191 27.19 -28.40 -11.13
N GLU A 192 27.94 -27.31 -10.99
CA GLU A 192 28.44 -26.84 -9.69
C GLU A 192 27.27 -26.60 -8.73
N GLY A 193 27.26 -27.34 -7.61
CA GLY A 193 26.16 -27.35 -6.63
C GLY A 193 25.28 -28.60 -6.71
N ASP A 194 25.30 -29.34 -7.82
CA ASP A 194 24.56 -30.59 -7.95
C ASP A 194 25.21 -31.72 -7.14
N PRO A 195 24.41 -32.63 -6.57
CA PRO A 195 24.93 -33.86 -5.97
C PRO A 195 25.70 -34.67 -7.01
N GLY A 196 26.98 -34.95 -6.76
CA GLY A 196 27.84 -35.62 -7.74
C GLY A 196 28.83 -34.71 -8.46
N TYR A 197 28.64 -33.39 -8.42
CA TYR A 197 29.66 -32.46 -8.92
C TYR A 197 30.92 -32.52 -8.06
N ALA A 198 32.04 -32.51 -8.73
CA ALA A 198 33.33 -32.32 -8.11
C ALA A 198 34.24 -31.64 -9.12
N ARG A 199 35.09 -30.74 -8.64
CA ARG A 199 36.02 -29.96 -9.48
C ARG A 199 36.92 -30.82 -10.37
N HIS A 200 37.14 -32.10 -10.06
CA HIS A 200 37.91 -33.00 -10.94
C HIS A 200 37.15 -33.48 -12.18
N LEU A 201 35.83 -33.28 -12.22
CA LEU A 201 34.96 -33.59 -13.35
C LEU A 201 34.82 -32.39 -14.31
N ASP A 202 35.21 -31.20 -13.84
CA ASP A 202 35.13 -29.90 -14.51
C ASP A 202 36.56 -29.44 -14.83
N ARG A 203 37.04 -29.82 -16.01
CA ARG A 203 38.46 -29.70 -16.38
C ARG A 203 38.84 -28.24 -16.65
N ASP A 204 37.89 -27.48 -17.16
CA ASP A 204 37.95 -26.07 -17.53
C ASP A 204 37.60 -25.15 -16.37
N GLY A 205 36.86 -25.64 -15.37
CA GLY A 205 36.49 -24.90 -14.18
C GLY A 205 35.37 -23.89 -14.43
N ASP A 206 34.49 -24.14 -15.38
CA ASP A 206 33.41 -23.22 -15.76
C ASP A 206 32.10 -23.48 -14.99
N GLY A 207 32.09 -24.50 -14.14
CA GLY A 207 30.94 -24.90 -13.34
C GLY A 207 30.09 -26.00 -13.98
N VAL A 208 30.49 -26.56 -15.13
CA VAL A 208 29.84 -27.69 -15.77
C VAL A 208 30.82 -28.85 -15.93
N GLY A 209 30.66 -29.88 -15.12
CA GLY A 209 31.44 -31.10 -15.20
C GLY A 209 30.90 -32.09 -16.24
N CYS A 210 31.82 -32.84 -16.85
CA CYS A 210 31.50 -33.91 -17.80
C CYS A 210 30.72 -33.46 -19.02
N GLU A 211 31.01 -32.26 -19.49
CA GLU A 211 30.47 -31.73 -20.72
C GLU A 211 30.77 -32.65 -21.92
N PRO A 212 29.86 -32.72 -22.90
CA PRO A 212 30.13 -33.35 -24.18
C PRO A 212 31.15 -32.52 -24.95
N TYR A 213 32.44 -32.77 -24.72
CA TYR A 213 33.53 -32.16 -25.49
C TYR A 213 33.41 -32.54 -26.97
N SER A 214 32.95 -31.58 -27.78
CA SER A 214 32.95 -31.64 -29.24
C SER A 214 34.33 -31.28 -29.78
N GLY A 215 35.29 -32.19 -29.65
CA GLY A 215 36.56 -32.08 -30.38
C GLY A 215 37.71 -32.86 -29.79
N GLY A 216 38.01 -34.04 -30.34
CA GLY A 216 39.32 -34.68 -30.15
C GLY A 216 39.36 -36.21 -30.09
N SER A 217 38.95 -36.87 -31.18
CA SER A 217 39.45 -38.16 -31.70
C SER A 217 39.90 -39.27 -30.72
N GLY A 218 39.13 -40.38 -30.68
CA GLY A 218 39.64 -41.66 -30.17
C GLY A 218 38.62 -42.79 -29.97
N GLY A 219 38.00 -43.30 -31.05
CA GLY A 219 37.63 -44.73 -31.08
C GLY A 219 36.20 -45.16 -30.74
N SER A 220 35.27 -44.92 -31.66
CA SER A 220 34.32 -45.89 -32.26
C SER A 220 33.65 -47.00 -31.40
N GLY A 221 32.31 -46.99 -31.35
CA GLY A 221 31.53 -48.23 -31.31
C GLY A 221 30.06 -48.16 -30.84
N GLY A 222 29.12 -48.00 -31.79
CA GLY A 222 27.72 -48.49 -31.71
C GLY A 222 26.70 -47.52 -31.09
N ASN A 223 25.91 -46.76 -31.85
CA ASN A 223 24.75 -47.12 -32.68
C ASN A 223 23.50 -47.55 -31.90
N GLY A 224 22.45 -46.70 -31.97
CA GLY A 224 21.05 -47.13 -31.89
C GLY A 224 20.15 -46.32 -30.96
N GLY A 225 19.26 -45.53 -31.55
CA GLY A 225 17.94 -45.28 -30.95
C GLY A 225 17.67 -43.89 -30.43
N SER A 226 17.57 -42.93 -31.34
CA SER A 226 16.83 -41.70 -31.09
C SER A 226 15.33 -42.00 -30.87
N SER A 227 14.77 -41.20 -29.96
CA SER A 227 13.39 -40.69 -29.95
C SER A 227 12.38 -41.42 -29.07
N GLY A 228 11.97 -40.71 -28.01
CA GLY A 228 10.66 -40.90 -27.39
C GLY A 228 10.70 -40.76 -25.88
N GLY A 229 10.80 -39.54 -25.36
CA GLY A 229 10.81 -39.29 -23.92
C GLY A 229 10.42 -37.87 -23.54
N THR A 230 9.20 -37.47 -23.88
CA THR A 230 8.52 -36.31 -23.28
C THR A 230 8.49 -36.48 -21.75
N SER A 231 9.22 -35.66 -21.00
CA SER A 231 8.95 -35.41 -19.59
C SER A 231 9.70 -34.17 -19.09
N GLY A 232 8.95 -33.16 -18.61
CA GLY A 232 9.42 -32.07 -17.76
C GLY A 232 10.39 -31.06 -18.38
N GLY A 233 9.88 -30.15 -19.23
CA GLY A 233 10.69 -29.14 -19.88
C GLY A 233 11.45 -28.24 -18.90
N SER A 234 12.77 -28.33 -18.90
CA SER A 234 13.66 -27.34 -18.30
C SER A 234 13.58 -26.04 -19.13
N THR A 235 12.79 -25.08 -18.66
CA THR A 235 12.70 -23.75 -19.30
C THR A 235 14.04 -23.04 -19.20
N TYR A 236 14.89 -23.08 -20.23
CA TYR A 236 16.18 -22.38 -20.18
C TYR A 236 16.02 -20.89 -20.48
N TYR A 237 16.43 -20.02 -19.54
CA TYR A 237 16.52 -18.58 -19.77
C TYR A 237 17.97 -18.19 -20.02
N ALA A 238 18.26 -17.52 -21.15
CA ALA A 238 19.62 -17.13 -21.50
C ALA A 238 20.20 -16.02 -20.59
N ASN A 239 19.35 -15.19 -19.99
CA ASN A 239 19.73 -14.09 -19.09
C ASN A 239 18.50 -13.53 -18.35
N CYS A 240 18.73 -12.65 -17.38
CA CYS A 240 17.66 -12.03 -16.61
C CYS A 240 16.68 -11.17 -17.40
N SER A 241 17.06 -10.66 -18.58
CA SER A 241 16.11 -9.97 -19.45
C SER A 241 15.09 -10.94 -20.03
N ALA A 242 15.48 -12.18 -20.36
CA ALA A 242 14.56 -13.22 -20.82
C ALA A 242 13.62 -13.68 -19.68
N VAL A 243 14.13 -13.82 -18.45
CA VAL A 243 13.31 -14.17 -17.27
C VAL A 243 12.25 -13.12 -17.00
N ARG A 244 12.64 -11.82 -17.01
CA ARG A 244 11.72 -10.70 -16.79
C ARG A 244 10.71 -10.55 -17.95
N ALA A 245 11.14 -10.71 -19.20
CA ALA A 245 10.25 -10.70 -20.35
C ALA A 245 9.22 -11.84 -20.32
N ALA A 246 9.56 -12.97 -19.69
CA ALA A 246 8.65 -14.08 -19.46
C ALA A 246 7.77 -13.93 -18.20
N GLY A 247 7.95 -12.87 -17.40
CA GLY A 247 7.22 -12.66 -16.16
C GLY A 247 7.56 -13.66 -15.05
N ALA A 248 8.72 -14.33 -15.14
CA ALA A 248 9.15 -15.37 -14.22
C ALA A 248 10.10 -14.86 -13.12
N ALA A 249 10.38 -13.55 -13.07
CA ALA A 249 11.27 -12.95 -12.08
C ALA A 249 10.47 -12.44 -10.85
N PRO A 250 11.00 -12.58 -9.62
CA PRO A 250 12.25 -13.26 -9.26
C PRO A 250 12.13 -14.79 -9.33
N ILE A 251 13.19 -15.46 -9.79
CA ILE A 251 13.24 -16.92 -9.94
C ILE A 251 14.17 -17.51 -8.88
N HIS A 252 13.72 -18.54 -8.17
CA HIS A 252 14.41 -19.06 -6.99
C HIS A 252 15.15 -20.35 -7.31
N ALA A 253 16.19 -20.65 -6.53
CA ALA A 253 16.92 -21.90 -6.62
C ALA A 253 15.97 -23.11 -6.50
N GLY A 254 15.93 -23.94 -7.55
CA GLY A 254 15.04 -25.09 -7.66
C GLY A 254 13.78 -24.86 -8.52
N ASP A 255 13.48 -23.62 -8.89
CA ASP A 255 12.39 -23.32 -9.83
C ASP A 255 12.73 -23.77 -11.25
N PRO A 256 11.75 -24.22 -12.05
CA PRO A 256 11.96 -24.52 -13.47
C PRO A 256 12.51 -23.32 -14.23
N GLY A 257 13.77 -23.46 -14.68
CA GLY A 257 14.49 -22.43 -15.41
C GLY A 257 15.41 -21.55 -14.59
N TYR A 258 15.51 -21.82 -13.29
CA TYR A 258 16.62 -21.32 -12.51
C TYR A 258 17.95 -21.85 -13.06
N GLY A 259 18.93 -20.97 -13.17
CA GLY A 259 20.30 -21.33 -13.44
C GLY A 259 21.23 -20.35 -12.74
N ARG A 260 22.34 -20.85 -12.22
CA ARG A 260 23.33 -20.05 -11.48
C ARG A 260 23.85 -18.84 -12.28
N HIS A 261 23.79 -18.88 -13.61
CA HIS A 261 24.15 -17.74 -14.48
C HIS A 261 23.19 -16.55 -14.36
N LEU A 262 22.02 -16.73 -13.73
CA LEU A 262 21.01 -15.71 -13.49
C LEU A 262 21.08 -15.10 -12.08
N ASP A 263 21.73 -15.81 -11.15
CA ASP A 263 21.95 -15.42 -9.76
C ASP A 263 23.39 -14.93 -9.63
N ARG A 264 23.57 -13.61 -9.72
CA ARG A 264 24.91 -13.00 -9.81
C ARG A 264 25.67 -13.09 -8.49
N ASP A 265 24.97 -13.03 -7.37
CA ASP A 265 25.51 -12.97 -6.02
C ASP A 265 25.43 -14.32 -5.28
N GLY A 266 24.71 -15.29 -5.84
CA GLY A 266 24.71 -16.69 -5.40
C GLY A 266 23.88 -16.91 -4.13
N ASP A 267 22.90 -16.04 -3.87
CA ASP A 267 22.07 -16.08 -2.67
C ASP A 267 20.84 -17.00 -2.82
N GLY A 268 20.61 -17.54 -4.02
CA GLY A 268 19.49 -18.39 -4.38
C GLY A 268 18.30 -17.63 -4.99
N VAL A 269 18.42 -16.32 -5.23
CA VAL A 269 17.40 -15.47 -5.88
C VAL A 269 17.98 -14.88 -7.16
N ALA A 270 17.60 -15.47 -8.30
CA ALA A 270 18.03 -14.99 -9.59
C ALA A 270 17.16 -13.81 -10.08
N CYS A 271 17.83 -12.84 -10.72
CA CYS A 271 17.21 -11.72 -11.44
C CYS A 271 16.37 -10.74 -10.60
N GLU A 272 16.77 -10.52 -9.34
CA GLU A 272 16.35 -9.38 -8.53
C GLU A 272 16.55 -8.01 -9.20
#